data_AF-A0A6C0LEM9-F1
#
_entry.id   AF-A0A6C0LEM9-F1
#
_cell.length_a   1.000
_cell.length_b   1.000
_cell.length_c   1.000
_cell.angle_alpha   90.00
_cell.angle_beta   90.00
_cell.angle_gamma   90.00
#
_symmetry.space_group_name_H-M   'P 1'
#
loop_
_entity.id
_entity.type
_entity.pdbx_description
1 polymer ?
#
loop_
_entity_poly.entity_id
_entity_poly.type
_entity_poly.pdbx_seq_one_letter_code
_entity_poly.pdbx_strand_id
1 'polypeptide(L)'
;MCESVKNKNSLEKCNLKPLKNLRFCGKHSKMINPKLWKCPNKIYNSIVKIQTIWRGYKIRNRIKLGGPGILNRKLCHNDEELYTFEEKSKQDPFNYFAFEENSKVWWFGLDTMIKWAFESPTNPYTKEPLTIETRKRLRELYDLNFYNGTMKLNNDIHSKCIILSQIMQEQGFDDVNYTRFEYISRLSLVRFTQTIIEELEIKLKDPRHIFINLLTKCLKNQYYFPSNSEFVIFQYTSILIYILRSLKDKFDICFIIMSALYNT
;
A
#
# COMPACT_ATOMS: atom_id res chain seq x y z
N MET A 1 33.39 33.88 -5.11
CA MET A 1 32.49 34.19 -6.25
C MET A 1 31.14 34.63 -5.72
N CYS A 2 30.45 35.55 -6.39
CA CYS A 2 29.13 36.05 -6.00
C CYS A 2 28.12 34.91 -5.77
N GLU A 3 27.26 35.04 -4.74
CA GLU A 3 26.26 34.03 -4.38
C GLU A 3 24.96 34.08 -5.21
N SER A 4 24.83 35.02 -6.16
CA SER A 4 23.64 35.16 -7.02
C SER A 4 23.78 34.40 -8.35
N VAL A 5 22.66 34.15 -9.02
CA VAL A 5 22.62 33.67 -10.42
C VAL A 5 23.14 34.73 -11.40
N LYS A 6 23.50 34.38 -12.64
CA LYS A 6 23.97 35.36 -13.64
C LYS A 6 22.94 36.44 -13.96
N ASN A 7 21.66 36.06 -14.08
CA ASN A 7 20.51 36.93 -14.31
C ASN A 7 19.23 36.22 -13.81
N LYS A 8 18.08 36.92 -13.76
CA LYS A 8 16.82 36.38 -13.19
C LYS A 8 16.34 35.06 -13.85
N ASN A 9 16.66 34.87 -15.13
CA ASN A 9 16.22 33.72 -15.94
C ASN A 9 17.25 32.59 -16.00
N SER A 10 18.47 32.80 -15.49
CA SER A 10 19.56 31.83 -15.54
C SER A 10 19.61 30.98 -14.27
N LEU A 11 20.02 29.72 -14.43
CA LEU A 11 20.33 28.79 -13.35
C LEU A 11 21.84 28.73 -13.02
N GLU A 12 22.67 29.48 -13.76
CA GLU A 12 24.11 29.47 -13.61
C GLU A 12 24.60 30.50 -12.58
N LYS A 13 25.72 30.20 -11.92
CA LYS A 13 26.32 31.08 -10.91
C LYS A 13 26.88 32.34 -11.55
N CYS A 14 26.74 33.47 -10.87
CA CYS A 14 27.43 34.70 -11.28
C CYS A 14 28.96 34.52 -11.17
N ASN A 15 29.65 34.81 -12.26
CA ASN A 15 31.11 34.69 -12.36
C ASN A 15 31.88 35.82 -11.66
N LEU A 16 31.20 36.92 -11.29
CA LEU A 16 31.85 38.09 -10.68
C LEU A 16 32.32 37.81 -9.25
N LYS A 17 33.43 38.44 -8.86
CA LYS A 17 33.90 38.41 -7.46
C LYS A 17 32.96 39.25 -6.59
N PRO A 18 32.65 38.78 -5.37
CA PRO A 18 31.88 39.58 -4.43
C PRO A 18 32.70 40.79 -3.98
N LEU A 19 32.02 41.84 -3.53
CA LEU A 19 32.65 42.96 -2.86
C LEU A 19 33.32 42.49 -1.55
N LYS A 20 34.34 43.22 -1.07
CA LYS A 20 35.10 42.86 0.14
C LYS A 20 34.13 42.69 1.32
N ASN A 21 34.19 41.52 1.98
CA ASN A 21 33.33 41.13 3.11
C ASN A 21 31.81 41.09 2.81
N LEU A 22 31.40 41.00 1.54
CA LEU A 22 29.99 40.90 1.15
C LEU A 22 29.70 39.59 0.37
N ARG A 23 28.42 39.21 0.28
CA ARG A 23 27.95 38.00 -0.41
C ARG A 23 27.76 38.18 -1.92
N PHE A 24 27.59 39.43 -2.36
CA PHE A 24 27.23 39.80 -3.72
C PHE A 24 28.31 40.65 -4.41
N CYS A 25 28.37 40.58 -5.74
CA CYS A 25 29.14 41.54 -6.53
C CYS A 25 28.41 42.89 -6.60
N GLY A 26 29.09 43.94 -7.06
CA GLY A 26 28.50 45.29 -7.11
C GLY A 26 27.21 45.42 -7.93
N LYS A 27 26.97 44.51 -8.89
CA LYS A 27 25.71 44.45 -9.65
C LYS A 27 24.58 43.88 -8.80
N HIS A 28 24.80 42.73 -8.18
CA HIS A 28 23.78 42.03 -7.40
C HIS A 28 23.52 42.66 -6.02
N SER A 29 24.48 43.40 -5.47
CA SER A 29 24.28 44.16 -4.22
C SER A 29 23.34 45.34 -4.37
N LYS A 30 23.18 45.88 -5.59
CA LYS A 30 22.25 46.98 -5.90
C LYS A 30 20.84 46.49 -6.24
N MET A 31 20.63 45.18 -6.37
CA MET A 31 19.31 44.63 -6.63
C MET A 31 18.52 44.53 -5.33
N ILE A 32 17.23 44.87 -5.39
CA ILE A 32 16.32 44.78 -4.23
C ILE A 32 16.18 43.31 -3.76
N ASN A 33 16.04 42.37 -4.71
CA ASN A 33 15.86 40.94 -4.43
C ASN A 33 16.77 40.09 -5.34
N PRO A 34 18.08 39.96 -5.05
CA PRO A 34 18.98 39.13 -5.84
C PRO A 34 18.65 37.64 -5.61
N LYS A 35 18.38 36.90 -6.70
CA LYS A 35 18.13 35.45 -6.64
C LYS A 35 19.42 34.71 -6.34
N LEU A 36 19.44 33.92 -5.27
CA LEU A 36 20.61 33.14 -4.86
C LEU A 36 20.81 31.95 -5.81
N TRP A 37 22.06 31.70 -6.22
CA TRP A 37 22.41 30.57 -7.10
C TRP A 37 22.24 29.22 -6.39
N LYS A 38 22.64 29.16 -5.12
CA LYS A 38 22.38 28.02 -4.24
C LYS A 38 21.60 28.54 -3.06
N CYS A 39 20.50 27.88 -2.72
CA CYS A 39 19.81 28.16 -1.46
C CYS A 39 20.82 27.94 -0.32
N PRO A 40 21.20 28.98 0.45
CA PRO A 40 22.17 28.83 1.55
C PRO A 40 21.59 28.00 2.70
N ASN A 41 20.30 27.71 2.64
CA ASN A 41 19.59 27.02 3.69
C ASN A 41 20.04 25.56 3.76
N LYS A 42 20.74 25.20 4.84
CA LYS A 42 21.14 23.82 5.15
C LYS A 42 19.94 22.86 5.08
N ILE A 43 18.73 23.35 5.38
CA ILE A 43 17.47 22.61 5.27
C ILE A 43 17.25 22.08 3.84
N TYR A 44 17.59 22.84 2.79
CA TYR A 44 17.42 22.40 1.41
C TYR A 44 18.26 21.15 1.10
N ASN A 45 19.53 21.12 1.52
CA ASN A 45 20.38 19.94 1.33
C ASN A 45 19.85 18.74 2.12
N SER A 46 19.33 18.97 3.33
CA SER A 46 18.68 17.91 4.11
C SER A 46 17.43 17.37 3.43
N ILE A 47 16.58 18.24 2.85
CA ILE A 47 15.40 17.82 2.08
C ILE A 47 15.81 16.95 0.89
N VAL A 48 16.80 17.40 0.09
CA VAL A 48 17.30 16.61 -1.04
C VAL A 48 17.84 15.25 -0.57
N LYS A 49 18.58 15.21 0.54
CA LYS A 49 19.10 13.97 1.12
C LYS A 49 17.97 13.03 1.55
N ILE A 50 16.94 13.54 2.24
CA ILE A 50 15.77 12.77 2.65
C ILE A 50 15.05 12.19 1.43
N GLN A 51 14.84 13.00 0.39
CA GLN A 51 14.19 12.55 -0.85
C GLN A 51 14.99 11.44 -1.55
N THR A 52 16.32 11.58 -1.62
CA THR A 52 17.19 10.55 -2.22
C THR A 52 17.15 9.25 -1.44
N ILE A 53 17.23 9.32 -0.10
CA ILE A 53 17.12 8.14 0.77
C ILE A 53 15.77 7.45 0.58
N TRP A 54 14.68 8.24 0.58
CA TRP A 54 13.32 7.73 0.42
C TRP A 54 13.09 7.06 -0.95
N ARG A 55 13.52 7.70 -2.05
CA ARG A 55 13.42 7.12 -3.40
C ARG A 55 14.18 5.80 -3.49
N GLY A 56 15.41 5.76 -2.96
CA GLY A 56 16.21 4.54 -2.93
C GLY A 56 15.56 3.44 -2.08
N TYR A 57 15.02 3.80 -0.90
CA TYR A 57 14.28 2.86 -0.06
C TYR A 57 13.06 2.28 -0.78
N LYS A 58 12.24 3.12 -1.43
CA LYS A 58 11.04 2.68 -2.16
C LYS A 58 11.37 1.62 -3.22
N ILE A 59 12.42 1.85 -4.01
CA ILE A 59 12.85 0.90 -5.05
C ILE A 59 13.36 -0.40 -4.42
N ARG A 60 14.28 -0.31 -3.44
CA ARG A 60 14.84 -1.50 -2.78
C ARG A 60 13.77 -2.31 -2.05
N ASN A 61 12.79 -1.64 -1.44
CA ASN A 61 11.68 -2.31 -0.78
C ASN A 61 10.84 -3.10 -1.79
N ARG A 62 10.48 -2.49 -2.93
CA ARG A 62 9.74 -3.20 -4.00
C ARG A 62 10.53 -4.40 -4.54
N ILE A 63 11.83 -4.24 -4.77
CA ILE A 63 12.69 -5.35 -5.22
C ILE A 63 12.71 -6.48 -4.19
N LYS A 64 12.89 -6.14 -2.90
CA LYS A 64 12.87 -7.11 -1.80
C LYS A 64 11.53 -7.85 -1.73
N LEU A 65 10.42 -7.13 -1.85
CA LEU A 65 9.09 -7.72 -1.82
C LEU A 65 8.80 -8.57 -3.08
N GLY A 66 9.41 -8.28 -4.23
CA GLY A 66 9.26 -9.12 -5.44
C GLY A 66 9.84 -10.52 -5.26
N GLY A 67 10.83 -10.67 -4.38
CA GLY A 67 11.34 -11.97 -3.96
C GLY A 67 12.55 -12.46 -4.77
N PRO A 68 12.90 -13.75 -4.62
CA PRO A 68 14.08 -14.33 -5.26
C PRO A 68 13.99 -14.26 -6.79
N GLY A 69 15.13 -14.27 -7.46
CA GLY A 69 15.19 -14.22 -8.92
C GLY A 69 14.85 -12.86 -9.56
N ILE A 70 14.44 -11.85 -8.77
CA ILE A 70 14.02 -10.55 -9.30
C ILE A 70 15.13 -9.81 -10.09
N LEU A 71 16.39 -9.97 -9.69
CA LEU A 71 17.56 -9.43 -10.42
C LEU A 71 18.41 -10.54 -11.07
N ASN A 72 18.10 -11.82 -10.80
CA ASN A 72 18.83 -12.96 -11.34
C ASN A 72 17.86 -14.09 -11.72
N ARG A 73 17.28 -13.98 -12.91
CA ARG A 73 16.27 -14.91 -13.45
C ARG A 73 16.78 -16.33 -13.68
N LYS A 74 18.10 -16.56 -13.64
CA LYS A 74 18.67 -17.91 -13.79
C LYS A 74 18.30 -18.84 -12.64
N LEU A 75 17.93 -18.29 -11.48
CA LEU A 75 17.50 -19.05 -10.30
C LEU A 75 16.08 -19.60 -10.45
N CYS A 76 15.28 -19.04 -11.36
CA CYS A 76 13.89 -19.39 -11.56
C CYS A 76 13.74 -20.74 -12.28
N HIS A 77 12.85 -21.57 -11.77
CA HIS A 77 12.59 -22.91 -12.29
C HIS A 77 11.75 -22.92 -13.57
N ASN A 78 10.70 -22.09 -13.63
CA ASN A 78 9.92 -21.90 -14.85
C ASN A 78 10.57 -20.87 -15.78
N ASP A 79 10.44 -21.07 -17.10
CA ASP A 79 11.03 -20.20 -18.12
C ASP A 79 10.09 -19.12 -18.64
N GLU A 80 8.78 -19.38 -18.61
CA GLU A 80 7.75 -18.51 -19.15
C GLU A 80 6.69 -18.16 -18.09
N GLU A 81 6.04 -17.02 -18.29
CA GLU A 81 4.92 -16.56 -17.51
C GLU A 81 3.61 -17.25 -17.94
N LEU A 82 2.74 -17.57 -17.00
CA LEU A 82 1.54 -18.39 -17.22
C LEU A 82 0.53 -17.84 -18.23
N TYR A 83 0.35 -16.52 -18.27
CA TYR A 83 -0.72 -15.86 -19.03
C TYR A 83 -0.20 -15.15 -20.26
N THR A 84 0.91 -14.45 -20.10
CA THR A 84 1.52 -13.64 -21.16
C THR A 84 2.47 -14.46 -22.04
N PHE A 85 2.90 -15.63 -21.57
CA PHE A 85 3.95 -16.45 -22.19
C PHE A 85 5.26 -15.67 -22.39
N GLU A 86 5.46 -14.58 -21.66
CA GLU A 86 6.71 -13.84 -21.70
C GLU A 86 7.81 -14.66 -21.04
N GLU A 87 8.96 -14.74 -21.70
CA GLU A 87 10.15 -15.33 -21.12
C GLU A 87 10.60 -14.54 -19.88
N LYS A 88 11.16 -15.26 -18.90
CA LYS A 88 11.66 -14.70 -17.63
C LYS A 88 12.63 -13.54 -17.79
N SER A 89 13.39 -13.50 -18.89
CA SER A 89 14.35 -12.45 -19.21
C SER A 89 13.70 -11.11 -19.61
N LYS A 90 12.46 -11.14 -20.08
CA LYS A 90 11.71 -9.98 -20.59
C LYS A 90 10.77 -9.38 -19.54
N GLN A 91 10.41 -10.14 -18.50
CA GLN A 91 9.53 -9.68 -17.43
C GLN A 91 10.06 -8.45 -16.69
N ASP A 92 9.26 -7.38 -16.64
CA ASP A 92 9.55 -6.16 -15.87
C ASP A 92 9.77 -6.48 -14.38
N PRO A 93 10.92 -6.10 -13.78
CA PRO A 93 11.17 -6.23 -12.35
C PRO A 93 10.09 -5.60 -11.45
N PHE A 94 9.35 -4.58 -11.90
CA PHE A 94 8.29 -3.96 -11.11
C PHE A 94 6.93 -4.66 -11.24
N ASN A 95 6.77 -5.56 -12.22
CA ASN A 95 5.63 -6.46 -12.40
C ASN A 95 6.07 -7.93 -12.18
N TYR A 96 6.94 -8.18 -11.21
CA TYR A 96 7.49 -9.51 -10.93
C TYR A 96 7.17 -9.94 -9.50
N PHE A 97 6.78 -11.19 -9.34
CA PHE A 97 6.66 -11.84 -8.04
C PHE A 97 7.18 -13.27 -8.08
N ALA A 98 7.97 -13.65 -7.10
CA ALA A 98 8.46 -15.01 -6.96
C ALA A 98 8.54 -15.43 -5.50
N PHE A 99 8.50 -16.73 -5.27
CA PHE A 99 8.66 -17.35 -3.96
C PHE A 99 9.39 -18.69 -4.12
N GLU A 100 9.94 -19.16 -3.02
CA GLU A 100 10.57 -20.48 -2.96
C GLU A 100 9.58 -21.51 -2.43
N GLU A 101 9.52 -22.64 -3.11
CA GLU A 101 8.70 -23.79 -2.72
C GLU A 101 9.46 -25.05 -3.09
N ASN A 102 9.60 -25.98 -2.14
CA ASN A 102 10.31 -27.26 -2.36
C ASN A 102 11.72 -27.07 -2.98
N SER A 103 12.49 -26.11 -2.45
CA SER A 103 13.84 -25.73 -2.93
C SER A 103 13.90 -25.21 -4.39
N LYS A 104 12.76 -24.83 -4.96
CA LYS A 104 12.66 -24.26 -6.30
C LYS A 104 12.10 -22.85 -6.22
N VAL A 105 12.63 -21.95 -7.04
CA VAL A 105 12.10 -20.58 -7.17
C VAL A 105 11.10 -20.54 -8.30
N TRP A 106 9.85 -20.27 -7.98
CA TRP A 106 8.78 -20.06 -8.96
C TRP A 106 8.52 -18.57 -9.11
N TRP A 107 8.40 -18.11 -10.35
CA TRP A 107 8.12 -16.70 -10.65
C TRP A 107 6.89 -16.53 -11.53
N PHE A 108 6.25 -15.37 -11.37
CA PHE A 108 5.02 -15.00 -12.04
C PHE A 108 5.02 -13.49 -12.31
N GLY A 109 4.19 -13.07 -13.27
CA GLY A 109 3.78 -11.67 -13.33
C GLY A 109 3.06 -11.28 -12.04
N LEU A 110 3.34 -10.10 -11.49
CA LEU A 110 2.70 -9.66 -10.24
C LEU A 110 1.17 -9.58 -10.41
N ASP A 111 0.70 -9.07 -11.54
CA ASP A 111 -0.74 -9.01 -11.85
C ASP A 111 -1.38 -10.39 -11.92
N THR A 112 -0.70 -11.36 -12.56
CA THR A 112 -1.15 -12.76 -12.64
C THR A 112 -1.26 -13.35 -11.24
N MET A 113 -0.20 -13.21 -10.44
CA MET A 113 -0.16 -13.79 -9.11
C MET A 113 -1.21 -13.18 -8.19
N ILE A 114 -1.44 -11.86 -8.28
CA ILE A 114 -2.49 -11.19 -7.50
C ILE A 114 -3.86 -11.73 -7.89
N LYS A 115 -4.19 -11.79 -9.18
CA LYS A 115 -5.48 -12.36 -9.63
C LYS A 115 -5.65 -13.80 -9.16
N TRP A 116 -4.63 -14.62 -9.34
CA TRP A 116 -4.65 -16.03 -8.92
C TRP A 116 -4.84 -16.18 -7.41
N ALA A 117 -4.01 -15.50 -6.61
CA ALA A 117 -4.01 -15.66 -5.16
C ALA A 117 -5.28 -15.12 -4.48
N PHE A 118 -6.02 -14.23 -5.14
CA PHE A 118 -7.32 -13.79 -4.64
C PHE A 118 -8.33 -14.92 -4.67
N GLU A 119 -8.42 -15.67 -5.78
CA GLU A 119 -9.35 -16.79 -5.91
C GLU A 119 -8.85 -18.04 -5.18
N SER A 120 -7.56 -18.35 -5.33
CA SER A 120 -6.91 -19.51 -4.73
C SER A 120 -5.48 -19.14 -4.34
N PRO A 121 -5.19 -18.94 -3.04
CA PRO A 121 -3.85 -18.59 -2.56
C PRO A 121 -2.92 -19.81 -2.59
N THR A 122 -2.72 -20.37 -3.78
CA THR A 122 -1.89 -21.54 -4.09
C THR A 122 -0.88 -21.19 -5.16
N ASN A 123 0.17 -21.99 -5.28
CA ASN A 123 1.07 -21.94 -6.43
C ASN A 123 0.32 -22.43 -7.68
N PRO A 124 0.27 -21.65 -8.78
CA PRO A 124 -0.44 -22.05 -9.98
C PRO A 124 0.03 -23.37 -10.61
N TYR A 125 1.32 -23.72 -10.47
CA TYR A 125 1.89 -24.95 -11.05
C TYR A 125 1.65 -26.18 -10.17
N THR A 126 1.96 -26.09 -8.87
CA THR A 126 1.94 -27.24 -7.95
C THR A 126 0.61 -27.38 -7.21
N LYS A 127 -0.20 -26.31 -7.17
CA LYS A 127 -1.43 -26.18 -6.37
C LYS A 127 -1.23 -26.24 -4.85
N GLU A 128 0.02 -26.23 -4.40
CA GLU A 128 0.35 -26.16 -2.98
C GLU A 128 -0.04 -24.78 -2.40
N PRO A 129 -0.59 -24.72 -1.16
CA PRO A 129 -0.92 -23.46 -0.51
C PRO A 129 0.30 -22.56 -0.32
N LEU A 130 0.14 -21.27 -0.61
CA LEU A 130 1.17 -20.27 -0.35
C LEU A 130 1.35 -20.07 1.15
N THR A 131 2.60 -19.94 1.60
CA THR A 131 2.89 -19.60 3.00
C THR A 131 2.29 -18.24 3.38
N ILE A 132 1.99 -18.06 4.67
CA ILE A 132 1.45 -16.80 5.21
C ILE A 132 2.39 -15.63 4.91
N GLU A 133 3.70 -15.84 5.00
CA GLU A 133 4.71 -14.82 4.68
C GLU A 133 4.66 -14.42 3.20
N THR A 134 4.50 -15.40 2.31
CA THR A 134 4.38 -15.16 0.87
C THR A 134 3.12 -14.38 0.54
N ARG A 135 1.98 -14.75 1.14
CA ARG A 135 0.70 -14.05 0.99
C ARG A 135 0.79 -12.60 1.50
N LYS A 136 1.34 -12.38 2.69
CA LYS A 136 1.56 -11.03 3.26
C LYS A 136 2.43 -10.17 2.34
N ARG A 137 3.50 -10.74 1.79
CA ARG A 137 4.42 -10.04 0.87
C ARG A 137 3.73 -9.68 -0.45
N LEU A 138 2.94 -10.60 -1.01
CA LEU A 138 2.13 -10.35 -2.20
C LEU A 138 1.13 -9.21 -1.96
N ARG A 139 0.46 -9.22 -0.81
CA ARG A 139 -0.50 -8.19 -0.40
C ARG A 139 0.16 -6.82 -0.22
N GLU A 140 1.36 -6.77 0.36
CA GLU A 140 2.10 -5.51 0.49
C GLU A 140 2.45 -4.93 -0.89
N LEU A 141 2.86 -5.75 -1.85
CA LEU A 141 3.08 -5.29 -3.23
C LEU A 141 1.79 -4.82 -3.90
N TYR A 142 0.70 -5.55 -3.72
CA TYR A 142 -0.61 -5.14 -4.23
C TYR A 142 -0.98 -3.76 -3.71
N ASP A 143 -0.92 -3.55 -2.39
CA ASP A 143 -1.28 -2.29 -1.75
C ASP A 143 -0.40 -1.14 -2.25
N LEU A 144 0.92 -1.35 -2.37
CA LEU A 144 1.85 -0.36 -2.92
C LEU A 144 1.51 0.02 -4.37
N ASN A 145 1.05 -0.91 -5.20
CA ASN A 145 0.65 -0.63 -6.58
C ASN A 145 -0.73 0.02 -6.67
N PHE A 146 -1.67 -0.40 -5.83
CA PHE A 146 -2.99 0.19 -5.71
C PHE A 146 -2.90 1.69 -5.36
N TYR A 147 -2.10 2.04 -4.35
CA TYR A 147 -1.91 3.46 -3.97
C TYR A 147 -1.12 4.29 -4.99
N ASN A 148 -0.26 3.66 -5.80
CA ASN A 148 0.41 4.37 -6.91
C ASN A 148 -0.50 4.49 -8.15
N GLY A 149 -1.70 3.90 -8.14
CA GLY A 149 -2.62 3.89 -9.27
C GLY A 149 -2.16 3.00 -10.44
N THR A 150 -1.16 2.14 -10.24
CA THR A 150 -0.59 1.27 -11.28
C THR A 150 -1.32 -0.06 -11.41
N MET A 151 -2.12 -0.44 -10.40
CA MET A 151 -3.00 -1.60 -10.45
C MET A 151 -4.44 -1.21 -10.10
N LYS A 152 -5.39 -1.76 -10.85
CA LYS A 152 -6.81 -1.72 -10.57
C LYS A 152 -7.34 -3.14 -10.62
N LEU A 153 -7.62 -3.72 -9.46
CA LEU A 153 -8.35 -4.98 -9.40
C LEU A 153 -9.85 -4.72 -9.44
N ASN A 154 -10.63 -5.77 -9.69
CA ASN A 154 -12.07 -5.73 -9.50
C ASN A 154 -12.38 -5.23 -8.09
N ASN A 155 -13.19 -4.18 -8.04
CA ASN A 155 -13.58 -3.49 -6.83
C ASN A 155 -15.06 -3.76 -6.57
N ASP A 156 -15.47 -5.02 -6.68
CA ASP A 156 -16.80 -5.50 -6.34
C ASP A 156 -16.83 -6.01 -4.88
N ILE A 157 -18.01 -6.38 -4.40
CA ILE A 157 -18.24 -6.84 -3.03
C ILE A 157 -17.52 -8.18 -2.77
N HIS A 158 -17.65 -9.13 -3.70
CA HIS A 158 -17.09 -10.47 -3.57
C HIS A 158 -15.57 -10.40 -3.39
N SER A 159 -14.88 -9.65 -4.26
CA SER A 159 -13.44 -9.42 -4.18
C SER A 159 -13.02 -8.82 -2.83
N LYS A 160 -13.81 -7.89 -2.27
CA LYS A 160 -13.51 -7.29 -0.95
C LYS A 160 -13.70 -8.28 0.19
N CYS A 161 -14.77 -9.07 0.17
CA CYS A 161 -15.00 -10.09 1.18
C CYS A 161 -13.86 -11.12 1.19
N ILE A 162 -13.39 -11.55 0.02
CA ILE A 162 -12.20 -12.40 -0.12
C ILE A 162 -10.97 -11.73 0.51
N ILE A 163 -10.67 -10.48 0.13
CA ILE A 163 -9.52 -9.74 0.68
C ILE A 163 -9.57 -9.70 2.21
N LEU A 164 -10.74 -9.36 2.76
CA LEU A 164 -10.95 -9.24 4.19
C LEU A 164 -10.69 -10.58 4.89
N SER A 165 -11.31 -11.66 4.43
CA SER A 165 -11.10 -13.01 4.98
C SER A 165 -9.65 -13.45 4.90
N GLN A 166 -8.98 -13.18 3.77
CA GLN A 166 -7.57 -13.54 3.62
C GLN A 166 -6.65 -12.75 4.57
N ILE A 167 -6.92 -11.46 4.82
CA ILE A 167 -6.17 -10.67 5.81
C ILE A 167 -6.33 -11.28 7.20
N MET A 168 -7.53 -11.75 7.55
CA MET A 168 -7.82 -12.36 8.84
C MET A 168 -7.12 -13.72 8.99
N GLN A 169 -7.18 -14.57 7.97
CA GLN A 169 -6.42 -15.84 7.93
C GLN A 169 -4.91 -15.59 8.10
N GLU A 170 -4.37 -14.54 7.48
CA GLU A 170 -2.96 -14.16 7.64
C GLU A 170 -2.59 -13.75 9.08
N GLN A 171 -3.58 -13.47 9.95
CA GLN A 171 -3.38 -13.25 11.38
C GLN A 171 -3.66 -14.50 12.25
N GLY A 172 -3.94 -15.65 11.64
CA GLY A 172 -4.22 -16.92 12.34
C GLY A 172 -5.70 -17.24 12.55
N PHE A 173 -6.60 -16.52 11.89
CA PHE A 173 -8.05 -16.83 11.90
C PHE A 173 -8.41 -17.67 10.67
N ASP A 174 -7.98 -18.93 10.65
CA ASP A 174 -8.04 -19.81 9.49
C ASP A 174 -9.47 -20.26 9.10
N ASP A 175 -10.41 -20.21 10.05
CA ASP A 175 -11.81 -20.59 9.91
C ASP A 175 -12.66 -19.54 9.17
N VAL A 176 -12.09 -18.37 8.89
CA VAL A 176 -12.81 -17.25 8.28
C VAL A 176 -13.01 -17.48 6.78
N ASN A 177 -14.27 -17.50 6.37
CA ASN A 177 -14.68 -17.58 4.97
C ASN A 177 -15.37 -16.29 4.53
N TYR A 178 -15.15 -15.89 3.28
CA TYR A 178 -15.71 -14.66 2.70
C TYR A 178 -17.24 -14.66 2.68
N THR A 179 -17.87 -15.83 2.59
CA THR A 179 -19.32 -16.00 2.59
C THR A 179 -19.97 -15.44 3.85
N ARG A 180 -19.27 -15.46 4.99
CA ARG A 180 -19.77 -14.86 6.24
C ARG A 180 -19.99 -13.35 6.11
N PHE A 181 -19.17 -12.66 5.32
CA PHE A 181 -19.28 -11.22 5.09
C PHE A 181 -20.21 -10.92 3.91
N GLU A 182 -20.15 -11.72 2.85
CA GLU A 182 -20.93 -11.49 1.62
C GLU A 182 -22.42 -11.68 1.84
N TYR A 183 -22.81 -12.69 2.63
CA TYR A 183 -24.22 -13.03 2.87
C TYR A 183 -24.72 -12.59 4.25
N ILE A 184 -24.03 -11.67 4.91
CA ILE A 184 -24.45 -11.17 6.22
C ILE A 184 -25.83 -10.51 6.12
N SER A 185 -26.74 -10.91 7.00
CA SER A 185 -28.07 -10.29 7.05
C SER A 185 -27.94 -8.84 7.48
N ARG A 186 -28.88 -7.97 7.08
CA ARG A 186 -28.81 -6.56 7.45
C ARG A 186 -28.89 -6.32 8.96
N LEU A 187 -29.74 -7.06 9.66
CA LEU A 187 -29.87 -6.93 11.12
C LEU A 187 -28.55 -7.36 11.80
N SER A 188 -27.96 -8.47 11.32
CA SER A 188 -26.65 -8.93 11.78
C SER A 188 -25.57 -7.89 11.49
N LEU A 189 -25.55 -7.29 10.30
CA LEU A 189 -24.57 -6.25 9.94
C LEU A 189 -24.64 -5.00 10.83
N VAL A 190 -25.85 -4.59 11.21
CA VAL A 190 -26.06 -3.47 12.15
C VAL A 190 -25.46 -3.80 13.51
N ARG A 191 -25.83 -4.96 14.09
CA ARG A 191 -25.29 -5.43 15.37
C ARG A 191 -23.77 -5.58 15.30
N PHE A 192 -23.29 -6.15 14.20
CA PHE A 192 -21.87 -6.37 13.94
C PHE A 192 -21.08 -5.06 13.97
N THR A 193 -21.62 -4.05 13.29
CA THR A 193 -21.00 -2.72 13.21
C THR A 193 -21.03 -2.02 14.56
N GLN A 194 -22.13 -2.15 15.33
CA GLN A 194 -22.24 -1.59 16.68
C GLN A 194 -21.20 -2.21 17.63
N THR A 195 -21.10 -3.54 17.69
CA THR A 195 -20.13 -4.23 18.55
C THR A 195 -18.69 -3.82 18.21
N ILE A 196 -18.33 -3.71 16.92
CA ILE A 196 -16.99 -3.25 16.55
C ILE A 196 -16.73 -1.81 17.01
N ILE A 197 -17.72 -0.91 16.90
CA ILE A 197 -17.57 0.48 17.35
C ILE A 197 -17.30 0.52 18.87
N GLU A 198 -18.10 -0.20 19.66
CA GLU A 198 -17.98 -0.26 21.12
C GLU A 198 -16.60 -0.79 21.55
N GLU A 199 -16.15 -1.91 20.98
CA GLU A 199 -14.85 -2.49 21.25
C GLU A 199 -13.69 -1.57 20.84
N LEU A 200 -13.82 -0.87 19.71
CA LEU A 200 -12.82 0.11 19.26
C LEU A 200 -12.75 1.34 20.15
N GLU A 201 -13.88 1.83 20.66
CA GLU A 201 -13.92 2.95 21.61
C GLU A 201 -13.15 2.61 22.90
N ILE A 202 -13.38 1.40 23.43
CA ILE A 202 -12.67 0.88 24.60
C ILE A 202 -11.17 0.78 24.32
N LYS A 203 -10.79 0.18 23.18
CA LYS A 203 -9.39 -0.07 22.84
C LYS A 203 -8.61 1.22 22.55
N LEU A 204 -9.18 2.12 21.75
CA LEU A 204 -8.48 3.32 21.28
C LEU A 204 -8.53 4.47 22.28
N LYS A 205 -9.51 4.47 23.20
CA LYS A 205 -9.73 5.55 24.19
C LYS A 205 -9.87 6.94 23.57
N ASP A 206 -10.24 6.99 22.29
CA ASP A 206 -10.54 8.21 21.56
C ASP A 206 -11.80 7.99 20.70
N PRO A 207 -12.98 8.45 21.14
CA PRO A 207 -14.22 8.26 20.40
C PRO A 207 -14.23 9.05 19.07
N ARG A 208 -13.32 10.03 18.90
CA ARG A 208 -13.19 10.80 17.66
C ARG A 208 -12.17 10.19 16.70
N HIS A 209 -11.65 9.01 17.01
CA HIS A 209 -10.71 8.33 16.13
C HIS A 209 -11.34 8.12 14.74
N ILE A 210 -10.53 8.30 13.69
CA ILE A 210 -11.01 8.25 12.31
C ILE A 210 -11.74 6.94 11.97
N PHE A 211 -11.29 5.82 12.53
CA PHE A 211 -11.91 4.50 12.32
C PHE A 211 -13.33 4.45 12.89
N ILE A 212 -13.52 4.96 14.11
CA ILE A 212 -14.83 5.02 14.77
C ILE A 212 -15.76 5.92 13.96
N ASN A 213 -15.31 7.13 13.60
CA ASN A 213 -16.11 8.05 12.78
C ASN A 213 -16.56 7.44 11.44
N LEU A 214 -15.68 6.70 10.76
CA LEU A 214 -16.02 6.02 9.51
C LEU A 214 -17.08 4.94 9.72
N LEU A 215 -16.92 4.11 10.76
CA LEU A 215 -17.87 3.05 11.10
C LEU A 215 -19.21 3.62 11.57
N THR A 216 -19.23 4.67 12.39
CA THR A 216 -20.47 5.35 12.82
C THR A 216 -21.23 5.92 11.62
N LYS A 217 -20.52 6.49 10.64
CA LYS A 217 -21.14 6.96 9.39
C LYS A 217 -21.70 5.79 8.57
N CYS A 218 -20.98 4.68 8.50
CA CYS A 218 -21.45 3.45 7.85
C CYS A 218 -22.70 2.89 8.54
N LEU A 219 -22.71 2.85 9.87
CA LEU A 219 -23.86 2.42 10.68
C LEU A 219 -25.09 3.28 10.41
N LYS A 220 -24.94 4.61 10.34
CA LYS A 220 -26.04 5.50 9.93
C LYS A 220 -26.58 5.14 8.55
N ASN A 221 -25.69 4.92 7.57
CA ASN A 221 -26.09 4.51 6.22
C ASN A 221 -26.82 3.17 6.19
N GLN A 222 -26.45 2.21 7.06
CA GLN A 222 -27.15 0.94 7.20
C GLN A 222 -28.62 1.12 7.61
N TYR A 223 -28.98 2.20 8.32
CA TYR A 223 -30.37 2.55 8.62
C TYR A 223 -31.04 3.34 7.49
N TYR A 224 -30.36 4.35 6.94
CA TYR A 224 -30.93 5.29 5.95
C TYR A 224 -31.12 4.72 4.54
N PHE A 225 -30.33 3.72 4.12
CA PHE A 225 -30.40 3.16 2.76
C PHE A 225 -30.92 1.73 2.77
N PRO A 226 -32.19 1.50 3.16
CA PRO A 226 -32.71 0.16 3.35
C PRO A 226 -32.76 -0.69 2.09
N SER A 227 -32.95 -0.06 0.95
CA SER A 227 -33.12 -0.68 -0.35
C SER A 227 -31.79 -0.99 -1.06
N ASN A 228 -30.64 -0.59 -0.49
CA ASN A 228 -29.34 -0.69 -1.15
C ASN A 228 -28.33 -1.46 -0.28
N SER A 229 -28.62 -2.75 -0.06
CA SER A 229 -27.78 -3.65 0.73
C SER A 229 -26.38 -3.80 0.15
N GLU A 230 -26.25 -3.87 -1.17
CA GLU A 230 -24.97 -3.98 -1.87
C GLU A 230 -24.05 -2.80 -1.56
N PHE A 231 -24.54 -1.57 -1.70
CA PHE A 231 -23.76 -0.38 -1.37
C PHE A 231 -23.29 -0.37 0.09
N VAL A 232 -24.17 -0.80 0.99
CA VAL A 232 -23.88 -0.84 2.42
C VAL A 232 -22.80 -1.86 2.75
N ILE A 233 -22.88 -3.08 2.19
CA ILE A 233 -21.85 -4.12 2.37
C ILE A 233 -20.53 -3.67 1.74
N PHE A 234 -20.58 -3.08 0.53
CA PHE A 234 -19.41 -2.54 -0.14
C PHE A 234 -18.71 -1.46 0.69
N GLN A 235 -19.47 -0.51 1.23
CA GLN A 235 -18.94 0.56 2.07
C GLN A 235 -18.30 -0.02 3.33
N TYR A 236 -19.01 -0.94 3.98
CA TYR A 236 -18.57 -1.55 5.23
C TYR A 236 -17.27 -2.35 5.07
N THR A 237 -17.23 -3.28 4.12
CA THR A 237 -16.04 -4.09 3.83
C THR A 237 -14.84 -3.23 3.44
N SER A 238 -15.08 -2.15 2.68
CA SER A 238 -14.03 -1.17 2.34
C SER A 238 -13.45 -0.48 3.58
N ILE A 239 -14.28 -0.13 4.55
CA ILE A 239 -13.84 0.50 5.81
C ILE A 239 -13.01 -0.49 6.63
N LEU A 240 -13.46 -1.75 6.79
CA LEU A 240 -12.69 -2.76 7.53
C LEU A 240 -11.31 -3.01 6.90
N ILE A 241 -11.25 -3.17 5.57
CA ILE A 241 -9.98 -3.33 4.85
C ILE A 241 -9.09 -2.10 5.06
N TYR A 242 -9.66 -0.89 5.02
CA TYR A 242 -8.90 0.34 5.28
C TYR A 242 -8.32 0.37 6.70
N ILE A 243 -9.11 0.01 7.72
CA ILE A 243 -8.65 -0.07 9.11
C ILE A 243 -7.48 -1.06 9.22
N LEU A 244 -7.65 -2.28 8.70
CA LEU A 244 -6.62 -3.32 8.76
C LEU A 244 -5.34 -2.93 8.02
N ARG A 245 -5.45 -2.26 6.86
CA ARG A 245 -4.29 -1.75 6.11
C ARG A 245 -3.56 -0.61 6.81
N SER A 246 -4.28 0.20 7.59
CA SER A 246 -3.71 1.34 8.30
C SER A 246 -2.86 0.93 9.51
N LEU A 247 -2.94 -0.34 9.93
CA LEU A 247 -2.29 -0.84 11.13
C LEU A 247 -1.13 -1.79 10.79
N LYS A 248 -0.01 -1.61 11.50
CA LYS A 248 1.15 -2.51 11.40
C LYS A 248 0.80 -3.88 12.00
N ASP A 249 0.32 -3.88 13.24
CA ASP A 249 -0.22 -5.06 13.90
C ASP A 249 -1.74 -5.09 13.73
N LYS A 250 -2.24 -6.18 13.16
CA LYS A 250 -3.64 -6.35 12.77
C LYS A 250 -4.36 -7.34 13.69
N PHE A 251 -3.64 -8.09 14.52
CA PHE A 251 -4.20 -9.23 15.26
C PHE A 251 -5.36 -8.78 16.15
N ASP A 252 -5.14 -7.77 16.97
CA ASP A 252 -6.15 -7.27 17.90
C ASP A 252 -7.43 -6.80 17.21
N ILE A 253 -7.30 -6.14 16.04
CA ILE A 253 -8.47 -5.69 15.30
C ILE A 253 -9.17 -6.86 14.62
N CYS A 254 -8.42 -7.82 14.08
CA CYS A 254 -9.00 -9.06 13.56
C CYS A 254 -9.74 -9.82 14.65
N PHE A 255 -9.22 -9.84 15.89
CA PHE A 255 -9.88 -10.43 17.05
C PHE A 255 -11.21 -9.73 17.37
N ILE A 256 -11.24 -8.39 17.39
CA ILE A 256 -12.49 -7.61 17.56
C ILE A 256 -13.50 -7.95 16.47
N ILE A 257 -13.06 -7.97 15.20
CA ILE A 257 -13.92 -8.31 14.06
C ILE A 257 -14.46 -9.74 14.22
N MET A 258 -13.63 -10.70 14.63
CA MET A 258 -14.07 -12.08 14.83
C MET A 258 -15.06 -12.24 15.97
N SER A 259 -14.78 -11.63 17.12
CA SER A 259 -15.67 -11.63 18.28
C SER A 259 -17.04 -11.06 17.91
N ALA A 260 -17.06 -9.91 17.24
CA ALA A 260 -18.29 -9.29 16.80
C ALA A 260 -19.06 -10.16 15.79
N LEU A 261 -18.38 -10.87 14.89
CA LEU A 261 -19.01 -11.73 13.88
C LEU A 261 -19.65 -12.98 14.50
N TYR A 262 -19.12 -13.46 15.63
CA TYR A 262 -19.72 -14.59 16.36
C TYR A 262 -20.90 -14.19 17.25
N ASN A 263 -21.02 -12.90 17.58
CA ASN A 263 -22.07 -12.37 18.45
C ASN A 263 -23.31 -11.84 17.68
N THR A 264 -23.34 -11.99 16.36
CA THR A 264 -24.40 -11.46 15.46
C THR A 264 -25.42 -12.48 15.01
#